data_AF-A0A0D1XQZ2-F1
#
_entry.id   AF-A0A0D1XQZ2-F1
#
_cell.length_a   1.000
_cell.length_b   1.000
_cell.length_c   1.000
_cell.angle_alpha   90.00
_cell.angle_beta   90.00
_cell.angle_gamma   90.00
#
_symmetry.space_group_name_H-M   'P 1'
#
loop_
_entity.id
_entity.type
_entity.pdbx_description
1 polymer ?
#
loop_
_entity_poly.entity_id
_entity_poly.type
_entity_poly.pdbx_seq_one_letter_code
_entity_poly.pdbx_strand_id
1 'polypeptide(L)'
;MGIILDLLNLAVYIPFLKVDEEDIGRNLKHLKKYQWFQSYLNDEKYRELIIYNKDVRQAIGKFKSNKLEKDSYNIKCQKRLHKVLLKKLNNVT
;
A
#
# COMPACT_ATOMS: atom_id res chain seq x y z
N MET A 1 23.71 2.56 10.28
CA MET A 1 22.92 1.82 11.30
C MET A 1 21.62 1.37 10.65
N GLY A 2 21.34 0.07 10.71
CA GLY A 2 20.43 -0.62 9.79
C GLY A 2 18.95 -0.37 10.09
N ILE A 3 18.22 0.16 9.10
CA ILE A 3 16.76 0.27 9.09
C ILE A 3 16.15 -0.79 8.15
N ILE A 4 16.84 -1.91 7.96
CA ILE A 4 16.39 -3.00 7.06
C ILE A 4 15.71 -4.14 7.86
N LEU A 5 15.95 -4.23 9.17
CA LEU A 5 15.50 -5.35 10.00
C LEU A 5 14.04 -5.27 10.47
N ASP A 6 13.44 -4.07 10.60
CA ASP A 6 12.07 -3.96 11.12
C ASP A 6 10.97 -4.36 10.12
N LEU A 7 11.29 -4.44 8.83
CA LEU A 7 10.31 -4.74 7.79
C LEU A 7 10.06 -6.24 7.56
N LEU A 8 10.94 -7.11 8.09
CA LEU A 8 10.78 -8.57 7.98
C LEU A 8 9.69 -9.11 8.92
N ASN A 9 9.43 -8.44 10.04
CA ASN A 9 8.34 -8.83 10.96
C ASN A 9 6.93 -8.59 10.40
N LEU A 10 6.78 -7.76 9.37
CA LEU A 10 5.46 -7.49 8.77
C LEU A 10 4.94 -8.64 7.89
N ALA A 11 5.83 -9.55 7.47
CA ALA A 11 5.45 -10.71 6.65
C ALA A 11 4.66 -11.76 7.46
N VAL A 12 4.70 -11.70 8.79
CA VAL A 12 4.10 -12.71 9.69
C VAL A 12 2.65 -12.36 10.07
N TYR A 13 2.16 -11.14 9.78
CA TYR A 13 0.88 -10.64 10.31
C TYR A 13 -0.15 -10.26 9.23
N ILE A 14 -0.37 -11.13 8.23
CA ILE A 14 -1.49 -10.94 7.29
C ILE A 14 -2.43 -12.16 7.40
N PRO A 15 -3.51 -12.08 8.19
CA PRO A 15 -4.40 -13.21 8.47
C PRO A 15 -5.45 -13.45 7.38
N PHE A 16 -5.27 -12.96 6.16
CA PHE A 16 -6.28 -13.07 5.11
C PHE A 16 -5.75 -13.84 3.91
N LEU A 17 -6.08 -15.12 3.85
CA LEU A 17 -5.95 -15.96 2.67
C LEU A 17 -7.14 -15.66 1.73
N LYS A 18 -6.97 -14.71 0.81
CA LYS A 18 -7.85 -14.52 -0.36
C LYS A 18 -6.96 -14.36 -1.60
N VAL A 19 -7.46 -14.76 -2.76
CA VAL A 19 -6.77 -14.61 -4.06
C VAL A 19 -6.26 -13.16 -4.28
N ASP A 20 -6.94 -12.18 -3.70
CA ASP A 20 -6.54 -10.76 -3.71
C ASP A 20 -5.17 -10.47 -3.06
N GLU A 21 -4.68 -11.33 -2.15
CA GLU A 21 -3.50 -11.03 -1.31
C GLU A 21 -2.16 -11.27 -2.03
N GLU A 22 -2.13 -12.16 -3.03
CA GLU A 22 -0.98 -12.27 -3.92
C GLU A 22 -0.79 -10.98 -4.74
N ASP A 23 -1.89 -10.43 -5.28
CA ASP A 23 -1.87 -9.18 -6.05
C ASP A 23 -1.53 -7.99 -5.15
N ILE A 24 -2.06 -7.95 -3.93
CA ILE A 24 -1.70 -6.93 -2.93
C ILE A 24 -0.20 -7.02 -2.62
N GLY A 25 0.31 -8.21 -2.27
CA GLY A 25 1.71 -8.41 -1.94
C GLY A 25 2.65 -8.04 -3.08
N ARG A 26 2.32 -8.45 -4.31
CA ARG A 26 3.05 -8.07 -5.52
C ARG A 26 3.06 -6.55 -5.71
N ASN A 27 1.89 -5.91 -5.68
CA ASN A 27 1.79 -4.46 -5.87
C ASN A 27 2.52 -3.69 -4.76
N LEU A 28 2.45 -4.12 -3.50
CA LEU A 28 3.20 -3.51 -2.40
C LEU A 28 4.71 -3.56 -2.65
N LYS A 29 5.25 -4.70 -3.11
CA LYS A 29 6.67 -4.83 -3.47
C LYS A 29 7.09 -3.84 -4.57
N HIS A 30 6.24 -3.65 -5.59
CA HIS A 30 6.48 -2.65 -6.64
C HIS A 30 6.39 -1.21 -6.10
N LEU A 31 5.32 -0.90 -5.37
CA LEU A 31 5.03 0.45 -4.86
C LEU A 31 6.10 0.95 -3.89
N LYS A 32 6.69 0.08 -3.05
CA LYS A 32 7.78 0.42 -2.12
C LYS A 32 9.00 1.06 -2.78
N LYS A 33 9.17 0.92 -4.11
CA LYS A 33 10.26 1.56 -4.87
C LYS A 33 10.04 3.05 -5.12
N TYR A 34 8.80 3.54 -4.99
CA TYR A 34 8.44 4.92 -5.33
C TYR A 34 8.44 5.82 -4.09
N GLN A 35 9.07 6.99 -4.21
CA GLN A 35 9.17 7.97 -3.12
C GLN A 35 7.81 8.36 -2.54
N TRP A 36 6.80 8.60 -3.39
CA TRP A 36 5.47 8.97 -2.91
C TRP A 36 4.82 7.90 -2.03
N PHE A 37 5.12 6.62 -2.27
CA PHE A 37 4.57 5.54 -1.46
C PHE A 37 5.36 5.38 -0.16
N GLN A 38 6.67 5.58 -0.20
CA GLN A 38 7.51 5.64 1.01
C GLN A 38 7.05 6.76 1.95
N SER A 39 6.68 7.93 1.41
CA SER A 39 6.08 9.01 2.21
C SER A 39 4.82 8.56 2.96
N TYR A 40 3.95 7.74 2.35
CA TYR A 40 2.78 7.18 3.04
C TYR A 40 3.15 6.13 4.10
N LEU A 41 4.23 5.38 3.91
CA LEU A 41 4.70 4.43 4.93
C LEU A 41 5.38 5.11 6.13
N ASN A 42 5.93 6.31 5.92
CA ASN A 42 6.55 7.10 6.98
C ASN A 42 5.51 7.81 7.86
N ASP A 43 4.33 8.12 7.32
CA ASP A 43 3.18 8.59 8.10
C ASP A 43 2.50 7.42 8.82
N GLU A 44 2.40 7.49 10.15
CA GLU A 44 1.86 6.41 10.97
C GLU A 44 0.40 6.08 10.63
N LYS A 45 -0.45 7.09 10.44
CA LYS A 45 -1.88 6.88 10.19
C LYS A 45 -2.10 6.25 8.82
N TYR A 46 -1.37 6.71 7.80
CA TYR A 46 -1.43 6.09 6.48
C TYR A 46 -0.82 4.69 6.48
N ARG A 47 0.27 4.46 7.20
CA ARG A 47 0.89 3.14 7.35
C ARG A 47 -0.10 2.15 7.96
N GLU A 48 -0.76 2.48 9.06
CA GLU A 48 -1.77 1.61 9.69
C GLU A 48 -2.91 1.27 8.73
N LEU A 49 -3.41 2.26 7.99
CA LEU A 49 -4.44 2.04 6.98
C LEU A 49 -3.95 1.12 5.84
N ILE A 50 -2.73 1.27 5.36
CA ILE A 50 -2.14 0.39 4.33
C ILE A 50 -2.01 -1.04 4.85
N ILE A 51 -1.65 -1.22 6.13
CA ILE A 51 -1.41 -2.54 6.71
C ILE A 51 -2.72 -3.25 7.03
N TYR A 52 -3.68 -2.56 7.66
CA TYR A 52 -4.83 -3.21 8.29
C TYR A 52 -6.18 -2.87 7.64
N ASN A 53 -6.31 -1.74 6.93
CA ASN A 53 -7.60 -1.36 6.37
C ASN A 53 -7.91 -2.14 5.08
N LYS A 54 -8.93 -3.00 5.15
CA LYS A 54 -9.38 -3.85 4.04
C LYS A 54 -9.61 -3.07 2.73
N ASP A 55 -10.26 -1.91 2.77
CA ASP A 55 -10.60 -1.17 1.54
C ASP A 55 -9.35 -0.56 0.89
N VAL A 56 -8.41 -0.10 1.72
CA VAL A 56 -7.11 0.42 1.25
C VAL A 56 -6.31 -0.71 0.61
N ARG A 57 -6.21 -1.87 1.28
CA ARG A 57 -5.54 -3.06 0.74
C ARG A 57 -6.18 -3.51 -0.57
N GLN A 58 -7.50 -3.61 -0.64
CA GLN A 58 -8.21 -3.96 -1.88
C GLN A 58 -7.99 -2.93 -3.00
N ALA A 59 -7.85 -1.65 -2.69
CA ALA A 59 -7.51 -0.64 -3.69
C ALA A 59 -6.12 -0.90 -4.30
N ILE A 60 -5.14 -1.29 -3.46
CA ILE A 60 -3.78 -1.65 -3.88
C ILE A 60 -3.80 -2.93 -4.72
N GLY A 61 -4.53 -3.97 -4.33
CA GLY A 61 -4.65 -5.22 -5.10
C GLY A 61 -5.17 -5.00 -6.52
N LYS A 62 -6.08 -4.04 -6.71
CA LYS A 62 -6.66 -3.71 -8.03
C LYS A 62 -5.71 -2.99 -8.99
N PHE A 63 -4.47 -2.69 -8.61
CA PHE A 63 -3.49 -2.10 -9.52
C PHE A 63 -2.92 -3.16 -10.45
N LYS A 64 -2.74 -2.80 -11.71
CA LYS A 64 -2.12 -3.67 -12.72
C LYS A 64 -0.62 -3.54 -12.56
N SER A 65 0.02 -4.53 -11.92
CA SER A 65 1.46 -4.47 -11.58
C SER A 65 2.34 -4.18 -12.80
N ASN A 66 2.02 -4.82 -13.93
CA ASN A 66 2.72 -4.63 -15.21
C ASN A 66 2.58 -3.23 -15.82
N LYS A 67 1.73 -2.36 -15.28
CA LYS A 67 1.57 -0.97 -15.70
C LYS A 67 2.13 0.04 -14.69
N LEU A 68 2.55 -0.40 -13.49
CA LEU A 68 3.03 0.52 -12.45
C LEU A 68 4.29 1.30 -12.85
N GLU A 69 5.08 0.74 -13.77
CA GLU A 69 6.26 1.40 -14.34
C GLU A 69 5.92 2.51 -15.34
N LYS A 70 4.68 2.58 -15.83
CA LYS A 70 4.22 3.69 -16.68
C LYS A 70 3.85 4.87 -15.81
N ASP A 71 4.56 5.99 -15.93
CA ASP A 71 4.37 7.19 -15.11
C ASP A 71 2.91 7.66 -15.03
N SER A 72 2.22 7.75 -16.16
CA SER A 72 0.81 8.17 -16.20
C SER A 72 -0.11 7.23 -15.40
N TYR A 73 0.17 5.93 -15.43
CA TYR A 73 -0.56 4.95 -14.64
C TYR A 73 -0.16 4.99 -13.16
N ASN A 74 1.12 5.21 -12.87
CA ASN A 74 1.64 5.37 -11.52
C ASN A 74 0.98 6.56 -10.81
N ILE A 75 0.96 7.73 -11.45
CA ILE A 75 0.29 8.94 -10.96
C ILE A 75 -1.21 8.68 -10.73
N LYS A 76 -1.87 7.95 -11.64
CA LYS A 76 -3.27 7.56 -11.47
C LYS A 76 -3.48 6.67 -10.24
N CYS A 77 -2.58 5.73 -9.99
CA CYS A 77 -2.62 4.86 -8.82
C CYS A 77 -2.38 5.64 -7.53
N GLN A 78 -1.40 6.55 -7.51
CA GLN A 78 -1.15 7.45 -6.38
C GLN A 78 -2.40 8.26 -6.03
N LYS A 79 -3.00 8.97 -7.01
CA LYS A 79 -4.23 9.76 -6.79
C LYS A 79 -5.36 8.91 -6.24
N ARG A 80 -5.54 7.70 -6.79
CA ARG A 80 -6.58 6.77 -6.34
C ARG A 80 -6.32 6.30 -4.91
N LEU A 81 -5.10 5.90 -4.57
CA LEU A 81 -4.76 5.44 -3.23
C LEU A 81 -4.92 6.57 -2.21
N HIS A 82 -4.42 7.76 -2.53
CA HIS A 82 -4.54 8.92 -1.67
C HIS A 82 -6.00 9.26 -1.34
N LYS A 83 -6.89 9.22 -2.35
CA LYS A 83 -8.33 9.43 -2.13
C LYS A 83 -8.93 8.41 -1.16
N VAL A 84 -8.54 7.14 -1.27
CA VAL A 84 -9.03 6.08 -0.36
C VAL A 84 -8.47 6.28 1.05
N LEU A 85 -7.18 6.62 1.18
CA LEU A 85 -6.54 6.93 2.45
C LEU A 85 -7.23 8.09 3.16
N LEU A 86 -7.43 9.23 2.48
CA LEU A 86 -8.13 10.38 3.07
C LEU A 86 -9.56 10.05 3.48
N LYS A 87 -10.31 9.31 2.65
CA LYS A 87 -11.66 8.86 3.00
C LYS A 87 -11.66 8.04 4.28
N LYS A 88 -10.67 7.15 4.47
CA LYS A 88 -10.58 6.32 5.67
C LYS A 88 -10.07 7.08 6.88
N LEU A 89 -9.14 8.01 6.68
CA LEU A 89 -8.63 8.85 7.75
C LEU A 89 -9.72 9.75 8.34
N ASN A 90 -10.52 10.40 7.48
CA ASN A 90 -11.57 11.31 7.93
C ASN A 90 -12.76 10.60 8.58
N ASN A 91 -13.02 9.34 8.19
CA ASN A 91 -14.07 8.51 8.79
C ASN A 91 -13.66 7.89 10.15
N VAL A 92 -12.41 8.10 10.60
CA VAL A 92 -11.90 7.66 11.91
C VAL A 92 -11.97 8.82 12.94
N THR A 93 -12.56 9.95 12.55
CA THR A 93 -12.93 11.09 13.44
C THR A 93 -14.43 11.11 13.66
#